data_AF-A0A8T0CL11-F1
#
_entry.id   AF-A0A8T0CL11-F1
#
_cell.length_a   1.000
_cell.length_b   1.000
_cell.length_c   1.000
_cell.angle_alpha   90.00
_cell.angle_beta   90.00
_cell.angle_gamma   90.00
#
_symmetry.space_group_name_H-M   'P 1'
#
loop_
_entity.id
_entity.type
_entity.pdbx_description
1 polymer ?
#
loop_
_entity_poly.entity_id
_entity_poly.type
_entity_poly.pdbx_seq_one_letter_code
_entity_poly.pdbx_strand_id
1 'polypeptide(L)'
;MDKNDPNVADAVAVLRETSNSWVAKYRREKALLGRASFRDMYSAINAVSGHYISFGPTVPIPAKRRARILEEVETAEKALLRGR
;
A
#
# COMPACT_ATOMS: atom_id res chain seq x y z
N MET A 1 -8.52 10.44 -6.22
CA MET A 1 -8.00 11.70 -6.79
C MET A 1 -8.12 11.62 -8.29
N ASP A 2 -8.42 12.74 -8.94
CA ASP A 2 -8.35 12.81 -10.40
C ASP A 2 -6.89 12.66 -10.84
N LYS A 3 -6.64 12.12 -12.04
CA LYS A 3 -5.27 11.95 -12.57
C LYS A 3 -4.54 13.28 -12.81
N ASN A 4 -5.30 14.37 -12.99
CA ASN A 4 -4.80 15.72 -13.21
C ASN A 4 -4.88 16.59 -11.94
N ASP A 5 -5.22 16.00 -10.80
CA ASP A 5 -5.27 16.72 -9.53
C ASP A 5 -3.85 17.17 -9.14
N PRO A 6 -3.61 18.48 -8.92
CA PRO A 6 -2.28 18.99 -8.61
C PRO A 6 -1.71 18.42 -7.31
N ASN A 7 -2.57 17.93 -6.42
CA ASN A 7 -2.19 17.38 -5.11
C ASN A 7 -1.73 15.91 -5.18
N VAL A 8 -1.74 15.26 -6.36
CA VAL A 8 -1.33 13.86 -6.49
C VAL A 8 0.09 13.64 -6.00
N ALA A 9 1.01 14.57 -6.30
CA ALA A 9 2.40 14.45 -5.87
C ALA A 9 2.52 14.45 -4.33
N ASP A 10 1.81 15.36 -3.65
CA ASP A 10 1.81 15.47 -2.20
C ASP A 10 1.14 14.25 -1.55
N ALA A 11 0.02 13.79 -2.11
CA ALA A 11 -0.64 12.58 -1.64
C ALA A 11 0.26 11.34 -1.74
N VAL A 12 1.02 11.21 -2.84
CA VAL A 12 2.00 10.14 -3.00
C VAL A 12 3.18 10.29 -2.02
N ALA A 13 3.62 11.51 -1.73
CA ALA A 13 4.67 11.76 -0.74
C ALA A 13 4.23 11.28 0.66
N VAL A 14 3.02 11.68 1.10
CA VAL A 14 2.43 11.24 2.38
C VAL A 14 2.25 9.72 2.42
N LEU A 15 1.78 9.13 1.32
CA LEU A 15 1.62 7.68 1.23
C LEU A 15 2.95 6.93 1.37
N ARG A 16 4.02 7.43 0.74
CA ARG A 16 5.37 6.84 0.86
C ARG A 16 5.90 6.94 2.28
N GLU A 17 5.75 8.08 2.93
CA GLU A 17 6.18 8.27 4.32
C GLU A 17 5.43 7.33 5.27
N THR A 18 4.10 7.29 5.16
CA THR A 18 3.25 6.42 5.99
C THR A 18 3.58 4.94 5.75
N SER A 19 3.80 4.55 4.50
CA SER A 19 4.21 3.19 4.13
C SER A 19 5.56 2.82 4.73
N ASN A 20 6.55 3.71 4.68
CA ASN A 20 7.87 3.48 5.25
C ASN A 20 7.80 3.33 6.77
N SER A 21 7.05 4.21 7.45
CA SER A 21 6.83 4.12 8.89
C SER A 21 6.12 2.83 9.30
N TRP A 22 5.10 2.39 8.54
CA TRP A 22 4.40 1.14 8.78
C TRP A 22 5.33 -0.08 8.61
N VAL A 23 6.09 -0.13 7.51
CA VAL A 23 7.05 -1.21 7.26
C VAL A 23 8.15 -1.24 8.32
N ALA A 24 8.71 -0.09 8.68
CA ALA A 24 9.76 0.00 9.70
C ALA A 24 9.29 -0.49 11.07
N LYS A 25 8.04 -0.18 11.43
CA LYS A 25 7.42 -0.60 12.67
C LYS A 25 7.15 -2.12 12.70
N TYR A 26 6.46 -2.64 11.68
CA TYR A 26 5.88 -3.98 11.77
C TYR A 26 6.71 -5.09 11.11
N ARG A 27 7.60 -4.81 10.15
CA ARG A 27 8.32 -5.86 9.38
C ARG A 27 9.20 -6.76 10.25
N ARG A 28 9.74 -6.23 11.37
CA ARG A 28 10.61 -6.98 12.28
C ARG A 28 9.83 -7.79 13.32
N GLU A 29 8.53 -7.58 13.44
CA GLU A 29 7.67 -8.30 14.37
C GLU A 29 7.35 -9.71 13.85
N LYS A 30 8.16 -10.69 14.24
CA LYS A 30 8.03 -12.09 13.76
C LYS A 30 6.63 -12.68 13.94
N ALA A 31 5.91 -12.28 14.99
CA ALA A 31 4.54 -12.72 15.27
C ALA A 31 3.52 -12.25 14.21
N LEU A 32 3.81 -11.17 13.48
CA LEU A 32 2.94 -10.64 12.45
C LEU A 32 3.14 -11.31 11.08
N LEU A 33 4.29 -11.95 10.82
CA LEU A 33 4.57 -12.58 9.53
C LEU A 33 3.56 -13.69 9.16
N GLY A 34 2.98 -14.34 10.18
CA GLY A 34 1.92 -15.34 10.02
C GLY A 34 0.52 -14.77 9.79
N ARG A 35 0.31 -13.47 9.99
CA ARG A 35 -1.00 -12.81 9.86
C ARG A 35 -1.31 -12.47 8.41
N ALA A 36 -2.52 -12.81 7.98
CA ALA A 36 -3.00 -12.52 6.63
C ALA A 36 -3.08 -11.01 6.41
N SER A 37 -3.63 -10.25 7.37
CA SER A 37 -3.67 -8.79 7.30
C SER A 37 -2.30 -8.16 7.06
N PHE A 38 -1.27 -8.64 7.76
CA PHE A 38 0.09 -8.13 7.60
C PHE A 38 0.66 -8.45 6.21
N ARG A 39 0.55 -9.71 5.74
CA ARG A 39 1.10 -10.12 4.44
C ARG A 39 0.43 -9.38 3.28
N ASP A 40 -0.90 -9.29 3.31
CA ASP A 40 -1.68 -8.67 2.24
C ASP A 40 -1.41 -7.17 2.19
N MET A 41 -1.35 -6.50 3.36
CA MET A 41 -0.99 -5.07 3.41
C MET A 41 0.46 -4.83 2.97
N TYR A 42 1.40 -5.69 3.36
CA TYR A 42 2.80 -5.58 2.93
C TYR A 42 2.95 -5.78 1.42
N SER A 43 2.17 -6.69 0.81
CA SER A 43 2.08 -6.85 -0.65
C SER A 43 1.59 -5.57 -1.33
N ALA A 44 0.44 -5.04 -0.88
CA ALA A 44 -0.17 -3.83 -1.44
C ALA A 44 0.77 -2.62 -1.36
N ILE A 45 1.43 -2.41 -0.21
CA ILE A 45 2.41 -1.33 -0.02
C ILE A 45 3.59 -1.47 -0.99
N ASN A 46 4.12 -2.68 -1.19
CA ASN A 46 5.22 -2.89 -2.12
C ASN A 46 4.80 -2.70 -3.58
N ALA A 47 3.59 -3.09 -3.95
CA ALA A 47 3.06 -2.89 -5.30
C ALA A 47 2.93 -1.40 -5.64
N VAL A 48 2.43 -0.59 -4.69
CA VAL A 48 2.32 0.86 -4.84
C VAL A 48 3.70 1.53 -4.83
N SER A 49 4.56 1.18 -3.87
CA SER A 49 5.90 1.74 -3.75
C SER A 49 6.75 1.46 -4.98
N GLY A 50 6.72 0.22 -5.49
CA GLY A 50 7.44 -0.16 -6.70
C GLY A 50 7.01 0.67 -7.91
N HIS A 51 5.71 0.89 -8.10
CA HIS A 51 5.20 1.73 -9.19
C HIS A 51 5.74 3.17 -9.09
N TYR A 52 5.57 3.83 -7.96
CA TYR A 52 6.00 5.24 -7.82
C TYR A 52 7.52 5.42 -7.77
N ILE A 53 8.29 4.40 -7.37
CA ILE A 53 9.74 4.39 -7.51
C ILE A 53 10.15 4.31 -8.98
N SER A 54 9.49 3.46 -9.78
CA SER A 54 9.86 3.24 -11.19
C SER A 54 9.38 4.35 -12.13
N PHE A 55 8.20 4.92 -11.89
CA PHE A 55 7.54 5.80 -12.85
C PHE A 55 7.36 7.25 -12.37
N GLY A 56 7.58 7.53 -11.09
CA GLY A 56 7.37 8.86 -10.51
C GLY A 56 5.94 9.08 -9.98
N PRO A 57 5.74 10.11 -9.15
CA PRO A 57 4.56 10.24 -8.29
C PRO A 57 3.26 10.63 -9.02
N THR A 58 3.36 11.19 -10.23
CA THR A 58 2.19 11.64 -11.01
C THR A 58 1.72 10.59 -12.01
N VAL A 59 2.48 9.50 -12.21
CA VAL A 59 2.11 8.46 -13.17
C VAL A 59 1.04 7.56 -12.56
N PRO A 60 -0.15 7.44 -13.18
CA PRO A 60 -1.23 6.64 -12.62
C PRO A 60 -0.88 5.15 -12.62
N ILE A 61 -1.28 4.45 -11.55
CA ILE A 61 -1.21 2.99 -11.49
C ILE A 61 -2.17 2.39 -12.53
N PRO A 62 -1.73 1.42 -13.37
CA PRO A 62 -2.59 0.78 -14.36
C PRO A 62 -3.88 0.23 -13.72
N ALA A 63 -5.02 0.43 -14.38
CA ALA A 63 -6.35 0.16 -13.81
C ALA A 63 -6.50 -1.26 -13.22
N LYS A 64 -6.03 -2.29 -13.93
CA LYS A 64 -6.07 -3.68 -13.45
C LYS A 64 -5.22 -3.91 -12.21
N ARG A 65 -4.04 -3.27 -12.13
CA ARG A 65 -3.17 -3.33 -10.94
C ARG A 65 -3.81 -2.56 -9.78
N ARG A 66 -4.37 -1.38 -10.03
CA ARG A 66 -5.09 -0.59 -9.04
C ARG A 66 -6.26 -1.36 -8.43
N ALA A 67 -7.08 -2.00 -9.26
CA ALA A 67 -8.21 -2.81 -8.79
C ALA A 67 -7.75 -3.94 -7.85
N ARG A 68 -6.68 -4.65 -8.21
CA ARG A 68 -6.11 -5.70 -7.37
C ARG A 68 -5.56 -5.17 -6.04
N ILE A 69 -4.84 -4.04 -6.06
CA ILE A 69 -4.32 -3.42 -4.83
C ILE A 69 -5.47 -3.06 -3.88
N LEU A 70 -6.58 -2.52 -4.41
CA LEU A 70 -7.75 -2.18 -3.60
C LEU A 70 -8.42 -3.43 -3.00
N GLU A 71 -8.52 -4.51 -3.77
CA GLU A 71 -9.02 -5.81 -3.29
C GLU A 71 -8.12 -6.43 -2.19
N GLU A 72 -6.79 -6.34 -2.36
CA GLU A 72 -5.81 -6.79 -1.35
C GLU A 72 -5.96 -5.98 -0.04
N VAL A 73 -6.12 -4.66 -0.15
CA VAL A 73 -6.34 -3.78 1.01
C VAL A 73 -7.65 -4.11 1.73
N GLU A 74 -8.74 -4.32 0.99
CA GLU A 74 -10.05 -4.68 1.56
C GLU A 74 -9.99 -6.05 2.29
N THR A 75 -9.30 -7.02 1.68
CA THR A 75 -9.11 -8.35 2.27
C THR A 75 -8.26 -8.27 3.53
N ALA A 76 -7.19 -7.47 3.51
CA ALA A 76 -6.33 -7.22 4.66
C ALA A 76 -7.10 -6.59 5.82
N GLU A 77 -7.95 -5.61 5.55
CA GLU A 77 -8.79 -4.95 6.56
C GLU A 77 -9.78 -5.92 7.19
N LYS A 78 -10.49 -6.73 6.39
CA LYS A 78 -11.38 -7.78 6.89
C LYS A 78 -10.66 -8.85 7.71
N ALA A 79 -9.41 -9.16 7.39
CA ALA A 79 -8.57 -10.05 8.20
C ALA A 79 -8.19 -9.39 9.53
N LEU A 80 -7.75 -8.12 9.48
CA LEU A 80 -7.34 -7.34 10.64
C LEU A 80 -8.46 -7.22 11.68
N LEU A 81 -9.68 -6.91 11.24
CA LEU A 81 -10.87 -6.80 12.10
C LEU A 81 -11.24 -8.11 12.81
N ARG A 82 -10.78 -9.26 12.26
CA ARG A 82 -10.95 -10.59 12.87
C ARG A 82 -9.71 -11.05 13.66
N GLY A 83 -8.72 -10.18 13.83
CA GLY A 83 -7.44 -10.49 14.49
C GLY A 83 -6.52 -11.40 13.69
N ARG A 84 -6.72 -11.50 12.37
CA ARG A 84 -6.02 -12.43 11.47
C ARG A 84 -5.00 -11.76 10.58
#